data_AF-A0A9P4N774-F1
#
_entry.id   AF-A0A9P4N774-F1
#
_cell.length_a   1.000
_cell.length_b   1.000
_cell.length_c   1.000
_cell.angle_alpha   90.00
_cell.angle_beta   90.00
_cell.angle_gamma   90.00
#
_symmetry.space_group_name_H-M   'P 1'
#
loop_
_entity.id
_entity.type
_entity.pdbx_description
1 polymer ?
#
loop_
_entity_poly.entity_id
_entity_poly.type
_entity_poly.pdbx_seq_one_letter_code
_entity_poly.pdbx_strand_id
1 'polypeptide(L)'
;MQKQLLPEDDPDTKWPRLNASSGRSVPLDPVKGRDIVRGLNMLGSLIGRNKVRADFYKQRFHERPGLKRKRLKSERWRFRFKNGFRDVTARVSELTRKGW
;
A
#
# COMPACT_ATOMS: atom_id res chain seq x y z
N MET A 1 -28.82 -39.36 10.97
CA MET A 1 -27.58 -38.55 11.06
C MET A 1 -27.61 -37.51 9.95
N GLN A 2 -27.72 -36.22 10.28
CA GLN A 2 -27.60 -35.14 9.28
C GLN A 2 -26.14 -35.06 8.83
N LYS A 3 -25.90 -35.29 7.55
CA LYS A 3 -24.57 -35.15 6.94
C LYS A 3 -24.23 -33.66 6.92
N GLN A 4 -23.25 -33.23 7.72
CA GLN A 4 -22.66 -31.91 7.54
C GLN A 4 -22.01 -31.90 6.16
N LEU A 5 -22.56 -31.12 5.24
CA LEU A 5 -21.95 -30.85 3.95
C LEU A 5 -20.69 -30.04 4.21
N LEU A 6 -19.58 -30.41 3.56
CA LEU A 6 -18.39 -29.58 3.57
C LEU A 6 -18.73 -28.26 2.85
N PRO A 7 -18.11 -27.11 3.19
CA PRO A 7 -18.42 -25.81 2.57
C PRO A 7 -18.32 -25.78 1.03
N GLU A 8 -17.65 -26.79 0.44
CA GLU A 8 -17.53 -27.03 -0.99
C GLU A 8 -18.87 -27.38 -1.68
N ASP A 9 -19.83 -27.97 -0.95
CA ASP A 9 -21.07 -28.54 -1.50
C ASP A 9 -22.30 -27.60 -1.36
N ASP A 10 -22.16 -26.44 -0.72
CA ASP A 10 -23.24 -25.46 -0.57
C ASP A 10 -23.42 -24.63 -1.86
N PRO A 11 -24.61 -24.65 -2.52
CA PRO A 11 -24.83 -23.93 -3.78
C PRO A 11 -24.79 -22.40 -3.64
N ASP A 12 -24.88 -21.89 -2.41
CA ASP A 12 -24.80 -20.47 -2.06
C ASP A 12 -23.38 -20.01 -1.68
N THR A 13 -22.37 -20.90 -1.70
CA THR A 13 -20.97 -20.54 -1.44
C THR A 13 -20.44 -19.65 -2.57
N LYS A 14 -20.51 -18.34 -2.35
CA LYS A 14 -19.97 -17.35 -3.28
C LYS A 14 -18.47 -17.16 -3.05
N TRP A 15 -17.67 -17.83 -3.88
CA TRP A 15 -16.22 -17.62 -3.90
C TRP A 15 -15.88 -16.15 -4.21
N PRO A 16 -14.87 -15.58 -3.52
CA PRO A 16 -14.45 -14.21 -3.80
C PRO A 16 -13.88 -14.12 -5.22
N ARG A 17 -14.28 -13.09 -5.97
CA ARG A 17 -13.70 -12.82 -7.29
C ARG A 17 -12.26 -12.29 -7.10
N LEU A 18 -11.28 -13.16 -7.34
CA LEU A 18 -9.86 -12.82 -7.32
C LEU A 18 -9.46 -12.26 -8.69
N ASN A 19 -9.29 -10.93 -8.77
CA ASN A 19 -8.85 -10.24 -9.98
C ASN A 19 -7.93 -9.07 -9.60
N ALA A 20 -7.44 -8.33 -10.60
CA ALA A 20 -6.59 -7.16 -10.36
C ALA A 20 -7.27 -6.03 -9.56
N SER A 21 -8.59 -6.06 -9.37
CA SER A 21 -9.34 -5.09 -8.57
C SER A 21 -9.50 -5.50 -7.11
N SER A 22 -9.28 -6.78 -6.76
CA SER A 22 -9.42 -7.26 -5.38
C SER A 22 -8.53 -6.47 -4.40
N GLY A 23 -7.28 -6.16 -4.79
CA GLY A 23 -6.35 -5.33 -4.01
C GLY A 23 -6.57 -3.80 -4.11
N ARG A 24 -7.59 -3.36 -4.84
CA ARG A 24 -7.98 -1.96 -5.03
C ARG A 24 -9.46 -1.74 -4.69
N SER A 25 -10.02 -2.63 -3.89
CA SER A 25 -11.42 -2.58 -3.43
C SER A 25 -11.47 -2.41 -1.92
N VAL A 26 -12.44 -1.64 -1.43
CA VAL A 26 -12.68 -1.43 0.00
C VAL A 26 -14.17 -1.70 0.24
N PRO A 27 -14.55 -2.73 1.02
CA PRO A 27 -15.95 -2.97 1.34
C PRO A 27 -16.46 -1.87 2.30
N LEU A 28 -17.57 -1.25 1.91
CA LEU A 28 -18.29 -0.30 2.77
C LEU A 28 -19.14 -1.08 3.78
N ASP A 29 -19.13 -0.61 5.02
CA ASP A 29 -19.88 -1.22 6.11
C ASP A 29 -20.31 -0.07 7.04
N PRO A 30 -21.54 0.46 6.88
CA PRO A 30 -22.04 1.57 7.68
C PRO A 30 -22.05 1.27 9.18
N VAL A 31 -22.34 0.01 9.55
CA VAL A 31 -22.41 -0.43 10.95
C VAL A 31 -21.02 -0.37 11.61
N LYS A 32 -19.96 -0.66 10.84
CA LYS A 32 -18.57 -0.55 11.29
C LYS A 32 -17.97 0.85 11.08
N GLY A 33 -18.80 1.85 10.78
CA GLY A 33 -18.35 3.23 10.57
C GLY A 33 -17.44 3.41 9.35
N ARG A 34 -17.62 2.58 8.32
CA ARG A 34 -17.01 2.70 6.99
C ARG A 34 -18.05 3.28 6.02
N ASP A 35 -18.34 4.56 6.22
CA ASP A 35 -19.14 5.36 5.31
C ASP A 35 -18.40 5.60 3.98
N ILE A 36 -19.08 6.23 3.02
CA ILE A 36 -18.52 6.49 1.69
C ILE A 36 -17.26 7.36 1.78
N VAL A 37 -17.29 8.41 2.62
CA VAL A 37 -16.18 9.36 2.75
C VAL A 37 -14.94 8.67 3.30
N ARG A 38 -15.08 7.89 4.38
CA ARG A 38 -13.98 7.11 4.95
C ARG A 38 -13.51 6.01 4.00
N GLY A 39 -14.43 5.36 3.30
CA GLY A 39 -14.13 4.38 2.27
C GLY A 39 -13.25 4.94 1.14
N LEU A 40 -13.57 6.14 0.65
CA LEU A 40 -12.77 6.83 -0.37
C LEU A 40 -11.37 7.20 0.16
N ASN A 41 -11.26 7.68 1.39
CA ASN A 41 -9.96 7.97 2.02
C ASN A 41 -9.12 6.70 2.22
N MET A 42 -9.75 5.61 2.65
CA MET A 42 -9.11 4.29 2.78
C MET A 42 -8.61 3.79 1.42
N LEU A 43 -9.43 3.94 0.37
CA LEU A 43 -9.06 3.58 -1.00
C LEU A 43 -7.88 4.43 -1.49
N GLY A 44 -7.91 5.75 -1.26
CA GLY A 44 -6.80 6.65 -1.62
C GLY A 44 -5.49 6.25 -0.95
N SER A 45 -5.53 5.95 0.36
CA SER A 45 -4.36 5.45 1.09
C SER A 45 -3.87 4.09 0.58
N LEU A 46 -4.79 3.18 0.26
CA LEU A 46 -4.47 1.86 -0.29
C LEU A 46 -3.76 1.96 -1.65
N ILE A 47 -4.31 2.75 -2.57
CA ILE A 47 -3.73 3.01 -3.89
C ILE A 47 -2.36 3.69 -3.76
N GLY A 48 -2.22 4.65 -2.83
CA GLY A 48 -0.96 5.32 -2.53
C GLY A 48 0.13 4.39 -2.02
N ARG A 49 -0.20 3.51 -1.06
CA ARG A 49 0.72 2.48 -0.53
C ARG A 49 1.18 1.51 -1.61
N ASN A 50 0.26 1.10 -2.48
CA ASN A 50 0.54 0.20 -3.61
C ASN A 50 1.24 0.90 -4.79
N LYS A 51 1.45 2.22 -4.74
CA LYS A 51 2.16 3.03 -5.76
C LYS A 51 1.59 2.92 -7.18
N VAL A 52 0.32 2.52 -7.33
CA VAL A 52 -0.35 2.27 -8.62
C VAL A 52 -0.23 3.45 -9.58
N ARG A 53 -0.42 4.67 -9.07
CA ARG A 53 -0.30 5.90 -9.88
C ARG A 53 1.11 6.14 -10.38
N ALA A 54 2.13 5.88 -9.54
CA ALA A 54 3.53 6.05 -9.95
C ALA A 54 3.94 5.01 -11.01
N ASP A 55 3.45 3.78 -10.87
CA ASP A 55 3.71 2.72 -11.85
C ASP A 55 3.02 3.01 -13.18
N PHE A 56 1.77 3.50 -13.16
CA PHE A 56 1.07 3.95 -14.35
C PHE A 56 1.87 5.00 -15.14
N TYR A 57 2.39 6.04 -14.47
CA TYR A 57 3.21 7.05 -15.14
C TYR A 57 4.54 6.49 -15.68
N LYS A 58 5.17 5.54 -14.97
CA LYS A 58 6.41 4.90 -15.43
C LYS A 58 6.20 3.96 -16.61
N GLN A 59 5.02 3.35 -16.72
CA GLN A 59 4.66 2.45 -17.81
C GLN A 59 4.24 3.19 -19.08
N ARG A 60 3.95 4.50 -19.00
CA ARG A 60 3.52 5.31 -20.16
C ARG A 60 4.54 5.29 -21.31
N PHE A 61 5.83 5.18 -21.02
CA PHE A 61 6.90 5.13 -22.01
C PHE A 61 7.92 4.04 -21.66
N HIS A 62 8.53 3.46 -22.69
CA HIS A 62 9.60 2.49 -22.50
C HIS A 62 10.85 3.15 -21.87
N GLU A 63 11.29 2.63 -20.72
CA GLU A 63 12.53 3.00 -20.07
C GLU A 63 13.63 1.96 -20.37
N ARG A 64 14.74 2.39 -20.98
CA ARG A 64 15.89 1.51 -21.24
C ARG A 64 16.42 0.89 -19.94
N PRO A 65 16.85 -0.39 -19.94
CA PRO A 65 17.27 -1.07 -18.71
C PRO A 65 18.44 -0.38 -17.99
N GLY A 66 19.39 0.19 -18.73
CA GLY A 66 20.50 0.95 -18.13
C GLY A 66 20.05 2.23 -17.41
N LEU A 67 19.08 2.94 -17.99
CA LEU A 67 18.52 4.16 -17.38
C LEU A 67 17.72 3.81 -16.12
N LYS A 68 16.92 2.74 -16.19
CA LYS A 68 16.18 2.19 -15.03
C LYS A 68 17.10 1.84 -13.87
N ARG A 69 18.23 1.17 -14.13
CA ARG A 69 19.23 0.82 -13.09
C ARG A 69 19.82 2.07 -12.43
N LYS A 70 20.17 3.09 -13.22
CA LYS A 70 20.69 4.38 -12.71
C LYS A 70 19.66 5.10 -11.84
N ARG A 71 18.41 5.18 -12.30
CA ARG A 71 17.29 5.76 -11.55
C ARG A 71 17.06 5.03 -10.23
N LEU A 72 16.95 3.69 -10.25
CA LEU A 72 16.73 2.90 -9.04
C LEU A 72 17.88 3.04 -8.03
N LYS A 73 19.13 3.12 -8.49
CA LYS A 73 20.30 3.38 -7.62
C LYS A 73 20.17 4.74 -6.93
N SER A 74 19.84 5.79 -7.69
CA SER A 74 19.64 7.14 -7.16
C SER A 74 18.47 7.22 -6.17
N GLU A 75 17.31 6.65 -6.53
CA GLU A 75 16.12 6.60 -5.65
C GLU A 75 16.41 5.91 -4.31
N ARG A 76 17.08 4.75 -4.34
CA ARG A 76 17.45 4.01 -3.12
C ARG A 76 18.42 4.80 -2.24
N TRP A 77 19.41 5.47 -2.84
CA TRP A 77 20.35 6.29 -2.10
C TRP A 77 19.66 7.48 -1.43
N ARG A 78 18.82 8.22 -2.16
CA ARG A 78 18.07 9.36 -1.62
C ARG A 78 17.14 8.94 -0.47
N PHE A 79 16.50 7.77 -0.59
CA PHE A 79 15.67 7.21 0.47
C PHE A 79 16.49 6.89 1.74
N ARG A 80 17.62 6.19 1.59
CA ARG A 80 18.51 5.85 2.71
C ARG A 80 19.10 7.10 3.37
N PHE A 81 19.56 8.05 2.57
CA PHE A 81 20.08 9.33 3.05
C PHE A 81 19.03 10.09 3.86
N LYS A 82 17.79 10.22 3.32
CA LYS A 82 16.70 10.90 4.03
C LYS A 82 16.39 10.25 5.37
N ASN A 83 16.38 8.92 5.44
CA ASN A 83 16.14 8.22 6.70
C ASN A 83 17.25 8.50 7.71
N GLY A 84 18.52 8.29 7.34
CA GLY A 84 19.65 8.59 8.23
C GLY A 84 19.68 10.06 8.67
N PHE A 85 19.34 11.00 7.78
CA PHE A 85 19.25 12.41 8.13
C PHE A 85 18.14 12.70 9.17
N ARG A 86 16.97 12.06 9.03
CA ARG A 86 15.89 12.15 10.03
C ARG A 86 16.32 11.57 11.38
N ASP A 87 17.06 10.46 11.38
CA ASP A 87 17.53 9.83 12.61
C ASP A 87 18.55 10.72 13.34
N VAL A 88 19.49 11.32 12.60
CA VAL A 88 20.47 12.26 13.16
C VAL A 88 19.77 13.50 13.73
N THR A 89 18.86 14.12 12.99
CA THR A 89 18.14 15.31 13.47
C THR A 89 17.23 15.01 14.68
N ALA A 90 16.62 13.82 14.72
CA ALA A 90 15.90 13.34 15.89
C ALA A 90 16.84 13.17 17.11
N ARG A 91 18.04 12.63 16.90
CA ARG A 91 19.05 12.48 17.96
C ARG A 91 19.54 13.82 18.49
N VAL A 92 19.79 14.79 17.60
CA VAL A 92 20.14 16.17 18.00
C VAL A 92 19.02 16.75 18.86
N SER A 93 17.76 16.65 18.41
CA SER A 93 16.61 17.15 19.16
C SER A 93 16.47 16.47 20.54
N GLU A 94 16.77 15.18 20.62
CA GLU A 94 16.77 14.42 21.88
C GLU A 94 17.85 14.92 22.85
N LEU A 95 19.08 15.17 22.37
CA LEU A 95 20.20 15.66 23.17
C LEU A 95 19.93 17.09 23.67
N THR A 96 19.45 17.97 22.79
CA THR A 96 19.06 19.34 23.16
C THR A 96 18.00 19.33 24.25
N ARG A 97 16.99 18.44 24.18
CA ARG A 97 15.97 18.30 25.24
C ARG A 97 16.55 17.82 26.57
N LYS A 98 17.64 17.06 26.54
CA LYS A 98 18.36 16.59 27.75
C LYS A 98 19.33 17.63 28.31
N GLY A 99 19.53 18.76 27.62
CA GLY A 99 20.48 19.81 28.02
C GLY A 99 21.92 19.56 27.59
N TRP A 100 22.14 18.65 26.62
CA TRP A 100 23.42 18.49 25.92
C TRP A 100 23.48 19.38 24.68
#